data_AF-W7UMG4-F1
#
_entry.id   AF-W7UMG4-F1
#
_cell.length_a   1.000
_cell.length_b   1.000
_cell.length_c   1.000
_cell.angle_alpha   90.00
_cell.angle_beta   90.00
_cell.angle_gamma   90.00
#
_symmetry.space_group_name_H-M   'P 1'
#
loop_
_entity.id
_entity.type
_entity.pdbx_description
1 polymer ?
#
loop_
_entity_poly.entity_id
_entity_poly.type
_entity_poly.pdbx_seq_one_letter_code
_entity_poly.pdbx_strand_id
1 'polypeptide(L)'
;MRKGIFKKLSVATAVVCIMGILTGCSGSSKEKAAEPQVFTENITGNQDGYDYELWKDNGDTTFNVDGKGGTFSCEWSNINNALFRRGKKYDCTLTYQELGNISIDYGVDYQPDGNSYMCVYGWTREPLIEYYIIESWGSWRPPGAPFALGTVTVDGATYDIYKTTRYEQPSIDGTQTFDQYWSVRQLKPQAEGTKLEGTISISKHFDAWKKCGLELGKMYEIALTIEGYQSQGKATVYKNDLKVGGTYSEADDIEVTVDEKAIEKLGNTDTSAPTAAGFFEIGFEEGTQGWIPRGGSMVSVDEENAAEGKQSLFVSGRTDYWNGATILLSADTYKPGEAYKFSAKVMQNSGKDATMKLTMQYENDGEKYDEIALLPAKSGEWITLENPAYVIPDGAENLQLYVESTDSLTDFYVDEVVAAEKEAG
;
A
#
# COMPACT_ATOMS: atom_id res chain seq x y z
N MET A 1 -38.45 58.29 -0.83
CA MET A 1 -38.94 58.22 -2.23
C MET A 1 -39.20 56.77 -2.59
N ARG A 2 -40.47 56.41 -2.91
CA ARG A 2 -41.02 55.21 -3.59
C ARG A 2 -40.57 53.80 -3.09
N LYS A 3 -41.38 52.76 -2.89
CA LYS A 3 -42.81 52.35 -2.96
C LYS A 3 -42.84 50.96 -2.26
N GLY A 4 -43.77 50.63 -1.35
CA GLY A 4 -44.99 49.83 -1.62
C GLY A 4 -44.82 48.32 -1.31
N ILE A 5 -45.31 47.78 -0.17
CA ILE A 5 -46.52 46.93 0.01
C ILE A 5 -46.46 45.60 -0.79
N PHE A 6 -46.43 44.40 -0.19
CA PHE A 6 -47.62 43.63 0.21
C PHE A 6 -47.31 42.49 1.22
N LYS A 7 -48.15 42.42 2.26
CA LYS A 7 -48.42 41.25 3.12
C LYS A 7 -49.08 40.13 2.31
N LYS A 8 -48.90 38.87 2.74
CA LYS A 8 -50.01 37.94 3.00
C LYS A 8 -49.62 36.87 4.03
N LEU A 9 -50.51 36.72 5.01
CA LEU A 9 -50.50 35.84 6.17
C LEU A 9 -51.70 34.87 6.02
N SER A 10 -51.65 33.76 6.77
CA SER A 10 -52.78 32.88 7.13
C SER A 10 -53.04 31.74 6.14
N VAL A 11 -53.38 30.50 6.52
CA VAL A 11 -54.24 30.04 7.62
C VAL A 11 -53.84 28.62 8.04
N ALA A 12 -53.87 28.34 9.35
CA ALA A 12 -53.90 27.00 9.93
C ALA A 12 -55.35 26.49 10.00
N THR A 13 -55.60 25.24 9.62
CA THR A 13 -56.85 24.53 9.91
C THR A 13 -56.53 23.10 10.34
N ALA A 14 -57.00 22.73 11.53
CA ALA A 14 -56.92 21.40 12.11
C ALA A 14 -58.10 20.51 11.67
N VAL A 15 -58.10 19.28 12.20
CA VAL A 15 -59.17 18.28 12.35
C VAL A 15 -59.23 17.19 11.28
N VAL A 16 -58.86 15.95 11.63
CA VAL A 16 -59.75 14.82 12.02
C VAL A 16 -58.91 13.52 12.02
N CYS A 17 -58.80 12.87 13.19
CA CYS A 17 -58.37 11.48 13.31
C CYS A 17 -59.46 10.54 12.76
N ILE A 18 -59.10 9.64 11.85
CA ILE A 18 -59.86 8.41 11.57
C ILE A 18 -58.91 7.24 11.79
N MET A 19 -59.16 6.47 12.85
CA MET A 19 -58.62 5.13 13.04
C MET A 19 -59.20 4.22 11.96
N GLY A 20 -58.35 3.75 11.05
CA GLY A 20 -58.63 2.63 10.16
C GLY A 20 -57.92 1.39 10.69
N ILE A 21 -58.69 0.48 11.30
CA ILE A 21 -58.24 -0.89 11.57
C ILE A 21 -58.12 -1.58 10.20
N LEU A 22 -56.88 -1.78 9.75
CA LEU A 22 -56.57 -2.65 8.63
C LEU A 22 -55.85 -3.89 9.18
N THR A 23 -56.64 -4.93 9.41
CA THR A 23 -56.17 -6.31 9.39
C THR A 23 -55.60 -6.61 8.01
N GLY A 24 -54.29 -6.43 7.87
CA GLY A 24 -53.52 -6.74 6.66
C GLY A 24 -52.70 -8.01 6.88
N CYS A 25 -52.96 -9.01 6.05
CA CYS A 25 -52.26 -10.29 6.00
C CYS A 25 -50.74 -10.14 6.01
N SER A 26 -50.07 -11.02 6.76
CA SER A 26 -48.63 -11.25 6.72
C SER A 26 -48.19 -11.69 5.32
N GLY A 27 -47.95 -10.73 4.44
CA GLY A 27 -47.19 -10.95 3.21
C GLY A 27 -45.71 -10.98 3.57
N SER A 28 -45.04 -12.11 3.34
CA SER A 28 -43.57 -12.14 3.34
C SER A 28 -43.10 -11.15 2.27
N SER A 29 -42.51 -10.03 2.68
CA SER A 29 -41.75 -9.18 1.77
C SER A 29 -40.54 -9.99 1.31
N LYS A 30 -40.63 -10.58 0.12
CA LYS A 30 -39.41 -10.94 -0.61
C LYS A 30 -38.72 -9.62 -0.92
N GLU A 31 -37.64 -9.31 -0.22
CA GLU A 31 -36.74 -8.22 -0.60
C GLU A 31 -36.39 -8.41 -2.08
N LYS A 32 -36.76 -7.41 -2.89
CA LYS A 32 -36.39 -7.39 -4.30
C LYS A 32 -34.88 -7.19 -4.32
N ALA A 33 -34.12 -8.18 -4.80
CA ALA A 33 -32.69 -8.03 -5.02
C ALA A 33 -32.44 -6.74 -5.81
N ALA A 34 -31.52 -5.91 -5.32
CA ALA A 34 -31.21 -4.65 -5.95
C ALA A 34 -30.61 -4.90 -7.35
N GLU A 35 -30.88 -4.01 -8.30
CA GLU A 35 -30.35 -4.17 -9.67
C GLU A 35 -28.82 -3.96 -9.66
N PRO A 36 -28.06 -4.69 -10.52
CA PRO A 36 -26.63 -4.49 -10.66
C PRO A 36 -26.27 -3.05 -11.03
N GLN A 37 -25.24 -2.49 -10.40
CA GLN A 37 -24.71 -1.15 -10.70
C GLN A 37 -23.33 -1.28 -11.36
N VAL A 38 -23.04 -0.44 -12.34
CA VAL A 38 -21.77 -0.44 -13.09
C VAL A 38 -21.07 0.89 -12.91
N PHE A 39 -19.80 0.84 -12.52
CA PHE A 39 -18.96 2.01 -12.31
C PHE A 39 -17.65 1.88 -13.09
N THR A 40 -17.16 3.00 -13.60
CA THR A 40 -15.87 3.06 -14.32
C THR A 40 -14.90 4.08 -13.73
N GLU A 41 -15.36 4.87 -12.76
CA GLU A 41 -14.60 5.93 -12.09
C GLU A 41 -14.70 5.78 -10.57
N ASN A 42 -13.83 6.49 -9.84
CA ASN A 42 -13.77 6.42 -8.38
C ASN A 42 -15.14 6.64 -7.75
N ILE A 43 -15.58 5.69 -6.93
CA ILE A 43 -16.88 5.71 -6.28
C ILE A 43 -16.82 5.02 -4.93
N THR A 44 -17.59 5.54 -3.97
CA THR A 44 -17.92 4.84 -2.72
C THR A 44 -19.43 4.79 -2.57
N GLY A 45 -19.94 3.75 -1.93
CA GLY A 45 -21.36 3.64 -1.63
C GLY A 45 -21.69 2.40 -0.80
N ASN A 46 -22.98 2.12 -0.67
CA ASN A 46 -23.49 0.97 0.05
C ASN A 46 -24.64 0.33 -0.72
N GLN A 47 -24.65 -1.00 -0.79
CA GLN A 47 -25.74 -1.78 -1.37
C GLN A 47 -25.83 -3.13 -0.64
N ASP A 48 -27.03 -3.61 -0.33
CA ASP A 48 -27.28 -4.88 0.35
C ASP A 48 -26.51 -5.09 1.67
N GLY A 49 -26.27 -3.99 2.40
CA GLY A 49 -25.56 -4.01 3.68
C GLY A 49 -24.03 -4.06 3.57
N TYR A 50 -23.48 -4.08 2.35
CA TYR A 50 -22.04 -4.02 2.07
C TYR A 50 -21.66 -2.67 1.50
N ASP A 51 -20.64 -2.06 2.11
CA ASP A 51 -19.96 -0.91 1.55
C ASP A 51 -19.14 -1.35 0.34
N TYR A 52 -19.11 -0.53 -0.70
CA TYR A 52 -18.33 -0.78 -1.90
C TYR A 52 -17.42 0.41 -2.21
N GLU A 53 -16.28 0.12 -2.82
CA GLU A 53 -15.38 1.13 -3.35
C GLU A 53 -14.67 0.64 -4.62
N LEU A 54 -14.65 1.51 -5.62
CA LEU A 54 -13.68 1.50 -6.69
C LEU A 54 -12.78 2.71 -6.47
N TRP A 55 -11.47 2.47 -6.37
CA TRP A 55 -10.46 3.50 -6.39
C TRP A 55 -9.44 3.17 -7.49
N LYS A 56 -9.05 4.16 -8.28
CA LYS A 56 -7.94 4.12 -9.24
C LYS A 56 -7.27 5.48 -9.34
N ASP A 57 -6.01 5.47 -9.77
CA ASP A 57 -5.28 6.69 -10.14
C ASP A 57 -5.45 7.02 -11.63
N ASN A 58 -5.19 6.06 -12.52
CA ASN A 58 -5.37 6.16 -13.97
C ASN A 58 -5.69 4.78 -14.58
N GLY A 59 -6.06 4.78 -15.86
CA GLY A 59 -6.41 3.58 -16.62
C GLY A 59 -7.90 3.26 -16.66
N ASP A 60 -8.20 2.13 -17.31
CA ASP A 60 -9.55 1.69 -17.63
C ASP A 60 -10.01 0.64 -16.62
N THR A 61 -11.17 0.87 -16.01
CA THR A 61 -11.76 -0.05 -15.03
C THR A 61 -13.25 -0.21 -15.25
N THR A 62 -13.77 -1.40 -14.98
CA THR A 62 -15.20 -1.67 -14.83
C THR A 62 -15.42 -2.36 -13.50
N PHE A 63 -16.34 -1.85 -12.67
CA PHE A 63 -16.74 -2.42 -11.39
C PHE A 63 -18.25 -2.63 -11.37
N ASN A 64 -18.67 -3.90 -11.36
CA ASN A 64 -20.08 -4.29 -11.30
C ASN A 64 -20.44 -4.72 -9.87
N VAL A 65 -21.35 -3.99 -9.23
CA VAL A 65 -21.92 -4.33 -7.94
C VAL A 65 -23.21 -5.12 -8.19
N ASP A 66 -23.16 -6.44 -8.04
CA ASP A 66 -24.18 -7.36 -8.59
C ASP A 66 -25.54 -7.39 -7.86
N GLY A 67 -25.70 -6.62 -6.78
CA GLY A 67 -26.95 -6.57 -6.01
C GLY A 67 -27.29 -7.87 -5.24
N LYS A 68 -26.26 -8.62 -4.81
CA LYS A 68 -26.39 -9.88 -4.05
C LYS A 68 -25.40 -9.95 -2.90
N GLY A 69 -25.69 -9.23 -1.81
CA GLY A 69 -24.79 -9.21 -0.64
C GLY A 69 -23.43 -8.62 -1.00
N GLY A 70 -22.34 -9.31 -0.68
CA GLY A 70 -20.97 -8.82 -0.91
C GLY A 70 -20.38 -9.08 -2.30
N THR A 71 -21.13 -9.66 -3.24
CA THR A 71 -20.60 -10.06 -4.56
C THR A 71 -20.36 -8.88 -5.49
N PHE A 72 -19.39 -9.04 -6.39
CA PHE A 72 -19.08 -8.08 -7.45
C PHE A 72 -18.27 -8.75 -8.56
N SER A 73 -18.17 -8.09 -9.71
CA SER A 73 -17.15 -8.40 -10.72
C SER A 73 -16.38 -7.14 -11.11
N CYS A 74 -15.14 -7.33 -11.54
CA CYS A 74 -14.29 -6.25 -11.99
C CYS A 74 -13.44 -6.65 -13.19
N GLU A 75 -13.14 -5.67 -14.03
CA GLU A 75 -12.17 -5.74 -15.12
C GLU A 75 -11.28 -4.51 -15.06
N TRP A 76 -9.99 -4.68 -15.33
CA TRP A 76 -9.03 -3.59 -15.37
C TRP A 76 -8.03 -3.78 -16.52
N SER A 77 -7.57 -2.67 -17.08
CA SER A 77 -6.53 -2.63 -18.11
C SER A 77 -5.87 -1.26 -18.18
N ASN A 78 -4.60 -1.21 -18.57
CA ASN A 78 -3.83 0.04 -18.70
C ASN A 78 -3.84 0.91 -17.43
N ILE A 79 -3.96 0.29 -16.26
CA ILE A 79 -3.95 0.98 -14.97
C ILE A 79 -2.51 1.15 -14.46
N ASN A 80 -2.28 2.15 -13.60
CA ASN A 80 -1.15 2.11 -12.67
C ASN A 80 -1.57 1.40 -11.38
N ASN A 81 -2.62 1.85 -10.68
CA ASN A 81 -3.20 1.12 -9.56
C ASN A 81 -4.74 1.21 -9.56
N ALA A 82 -5.43 0.10 -9.27
CA ALA A 82 -6.87 0.04 -9.08
C ALA A 82 -7.26 -0.97 -7.99
N LEU A 83 -8.16 -0.57 -7.09
CA LEU A 83 -8.72 -1.38 -6.03
C LEU A 83 -10.23 -1.49 -6.18
N PHE A 84 -10.74 -2.71 -6.21
CA PHE A 84 -12.16 -3.06 -6.27
C PHE A 84 -12.54 -3.83 -5.03
N ARG A 85 -13.45 -3.31 -4.21
CA ARG A 85 -13.71 -3.95 -2.92
C ARG A 85 -15.14 -3.82 -2.42
N ARG A 86 -15.57 -4.85 -1.68
CA ARG A 86 -16.83 -4.87 -0.95
C ARG A 86 -16.67 -5.49 0.44
N GLY A 87 -17.23 -4.81 1.43
CA GLY A 87 -17.05 -5.15 2.84
C GLY A 87 -17.83 -4.26 3.77
N LYS A 88 -17.21 -3.86 4.88
CA LYS A 88 -17.80 -2.99 5.89
C LYS A 88 -16.85 -1.86 6.27
N LYS A 89 -17.37 -0.63 6.29
CA LYS A 89 -16.73 0.54 6.89
C LYS A 89 -17.29 0.81 8.29
N TYR A 90 -16.44 1.34 9.14
CA TYR A 90 -16.69 1.64 10.55
C TYR A 90 -16.26 3.08 10.83
N ASP A 91 -16.70 3.59 11.98
CA ASP A 91 -16.48 4.98 12.39
C ASP A 91 -15.23 5.18 13.27
N CYS A 92 -14.33 4.19 13.30
CA CYS A 92 -13.14 4.20 14.14
C CYS A 92 -13.44 4.34 15.65
N THR A 93 -14.56 3.80 16.13
CA THR A 93 -14.87 3.81 17.58
C THR A 93 -14.52 2.51 18.29
N LEU A 94 -14.51 1.38 17.57
CA LEU A 94 -14.30 0.04 18.13
C LEU A 94 -13.05 -0.62 17.57
N THR A 95 -12.34 -1.33 18.44
CA THR A 95 -11.30 -2.31 18.06
C THR A 95 -11.93 -3.57 17.47
N TYR A 96 -11.13 -4.42 16.80
CA TYR A 96 -11.67 -5.67 16.25
C TYR A 96 -12.21 -6.60 17.34
N GLN A 97 -11.63 -6.60 18.54
CA GLN A 97 -12.10 -7.40 19.68
C GLN A 97 -13.49 -6.96 20.14
N GLU A 98 -13.77 -5.66 20.11
CA GLU A 98 -15.08 -5.09 20.46
C GLU A 98 -16.14 -5.33 19.37
N LEU A 99 -15.73 -5.46 18.10
CA LEU A 99 -16.63 -5.84 17.00
C LEU A 99 -17.09 -7.30 17.09
N GLY A 100 -16.29 -8.18 17.71
CA GLY A 100 -16.54 -9.61 17.79
C GLY A 100 -15.65 -10.42 16.83
N ASN A 101 -16.01 -11.68 16.57
CA ASN A 101 -15.26 -12.51 15.63
C ASN A 101 -15.56 -12.08 14.18
N ILE A 102 -14.52 -12.04 13.35
CA ILE A 102 -14.56 -11.57 11.97
C ILE A 102 -14.05 -12.67 11.04
N SER A 103 -14.84 -13.02 10.02
CA SER A 103 -14.43 -13.94 8.97
C SER A 103 -15.11 -13.61 7.64
N ILE A 104 -14.52 -14.04 6.53
CA ILE A 104 -15.16 -14.01 5.20
C ILE A 104 -15.17 -15.43 4.63
N ASP A 105 -16.34 -15.94 4.24
CA ASP A 105 -16.41 -17.07 3.31
C ASP A 105 -16.45 -16.54 1.89
N TYR A 106 -15.49 -16.92 1.04
CA TYR A 106 -15.35 -16.37 -0.30
C TYR A 106 -15.42 -17.42 -1.39
N GLY A 107 -15.71 -16.93 -2.60
CA GLY A 107 -15.61 -17.64 -3.86
C GLY A 107 -15.30 -16.65 -4.96
N VAL A 108 -14.15 -16.78 -5.59
CA VAL A 108 -13.61 -15.83 -6.58
C VAL A 108 -13.09 -16.59 -7.79
N ASP A 109 -13.59 -16.23 -8.97
CA ASP A 109 -12.95 -16.57 -10.25
C ASP A 109 -11.93 -15.46 -10.56
N TYR A 110 -10.65 -15.76 -10.37
CA TYR A 110 -9.57 -14.77 -10.35
C TYR A 110 -8.60 -14.96 -11.53
N GLN A 111 -8.56 -13.99 -12.44
CA GLN A 111 -7.82 -14.07 -13.70
C GLN A 111 -6.96 -12.80 -13.92
N PRO A 112 -5.92 -12.58 -13.11
CA PRO A 112 -4.97 -11.50 -13.32
C PRO A 112 -4.01 -11.81 -14.47
N ASP A 113 -3.60 -10.78 -15.20
CA ASP A 113 -2.51 -10.78 -16.17
C ASP A 113 -1.52 -9.65 -15.83
N GLY A 114 -0.52 -9.99 -15.01
CA GLY A 114 0.41 -9.05 -14.39
C GLY A 114 0.31 -9.04 -12.87
N ASN A 115 0.76 -7.95 -12.22
CA ASN A 115 0.74 -7.83 -10.77
C ASN A 115 -0.68 -7.50 -10.26
N SER A 116 -1.16 -8.27 -9.28
CA SER A 116 -2.51 -8.16 -8.75
C SER A 116 -2.63 -8.97 -7.47
N TYR A 117 -3.51 -8.59 -6.55
CA TYR A 117 -3.78 -9.31 -5.31
C TYR A 117 -5.27 -9.64 -5.16
N MET A 118 -5.53 -10.82 -4.58
CA MET A 118 -6.83 -11.19 -4.02
C MET A 118 -6.66 -11.34 -2.51
N CYS A 119 -7.33 -10.46 -1.75
CA CYS A 119 -7.02 -10.27 -0.33
C CYS A 119 -8.22 -9.79 0.49
N VAL A 120 -8.10 -9.89 1.81
CA VAL A 120 -8.79 -8.96 2.71
C VAL A 120 -7.91 -7.74 2.88
N TYR A 121 -8.53 -6.57 2.78
CA TYR A 121 -7.91 -5.26 2.91
C TYR A 121 -8.67 -4.42 3.93
N GLY A 122 -7.98 -3.49 4.57
CA GLY A 122 -8.62 -2.51 5.41
C GLY A 122 -7.66 -1.52 6.04
N TRP A 123 -8.24 -0.68 6.89
CA TRP A 123 -7.49 0.30 7.67
C TRP A 123 -7.92 0.31 9.12
N THR A 124 -7.02 0.78 9.98
CA THR A 124 -7.33 1.24 11.33
C THR A 124 -6.89 2.69 11.53
N ARG A 125 -7.42 3.34 12.56
CA ARG A 125 -6.91 4.61 13.10
C ARG A 125 -6.50 4.45 14.56
N GLU A 126 -5.56 5.29 15.00
CA GLU A 126 -5.01 5.27 16.36
C GLU A 126 -4.47 3.88 16.77
N PRO A 127 -3.44 3.34 16.07
CA PRO A 127 -2.64 3.95 14.99
C PRO A 127 -3.24 3.83 13.58
N LEU A 128 -2.78 4.70 12.67
CA LEU A 128 -3.10 4.63 11.23
C LEU A 128 -2.31 3.46 10.61
N ILE A 129 -3.00 2.37 10.32
CA ILE A 129 -2.43 1.15 9.75
C ILE A 129 -3.27 0.75 8.55
N GLU A 130 -2.61 0.52 7.42
CA GLU A 130 -3.19 -0.20 6.29
C GLU A 130 -2.85 -1.68 6.45
N TYR A 131 -3.76 -2.59 6.12
CA TYR A 131 -3.45 -4.00 6.29
C TYR A 131 -4.00 -4.90 5.20
N TYR A 132 -3.33 -6.04 5.04
CA TYR A 132 -3.59 -7.01 4.00
C TYR A 132 -3.52 -8.44 4.54
N ILE A 133 -4.50 -9.26 4.21
CA ILE A 133 -4.43 -10.73 4.32
C ILE A 133 -4.53 -11.27 2.89
N ILE A 134 -3.40 -11.63 2.31
CA ILE A 134 -3.26 -12.03 0.90
C ILE A 134 -3.50 -13.53 0.76
N GLU A 135 -4.57 -13.89 0.05
CA GLU A 135 -4.89 -15.27 -0.31
C GLU A 135 -4.19 -15.71 -1.60
N SER A 136 -4.20 -14.86 -2.62
CA SER A 136 -3.59 -15.14 -3.91
C SER A 136 -3.07 -13.87 -4.57
N TRP A 137 -2.24 -14.05 -5.60
CA TRP A 137 -1.60 -12.96 -6.32
C TRP A 137 -1.43 -13.29 -7.81
N GLY A 138 -1.06 -12.30 -8.61
CA GLY A 138 -0.71 -12.42 -10.02
C GLY A 138 0.74 -12.85 -10.22
N SER A 139 1.53 -12.03 -10.92
CA SER A 139 2.94 -12.30 -11.26
C SER A 139 3.92 -12.16 -10.09
N TRP A 140 3.57 -11.43 -9.03
CA TRP A 140 4.48 -11.12 -7.92
C TRP A 140 3.83 -11.40 -6.56
N ARG A 141 4.60 -11.97 -5.62
CA ARG A 141 4.15 -12.24 -4.25
C ARG A 141 4.53 -11.06 -3.36
N PRO A 142 3.56 -10.35 -2.76
CA PRO A 142 3.85 -9.24 -1.85
C PRO A 142 4.47 -9.68 -0.52
N PRO A 143 4.97 -8.75 0.31
CA PRO A 143 5.11 -7.32 0.03
C PRO A 143 6.49 -6.91 -0.46
N GLY A 144 7.44 -7.84 -0.62
CA GLY A 144 8.84 -7.50 -0.94
C GLY A 144 9.68 -7.13 0.30
N ALA A 145 9.13 -7.31 1.51
CA ALA A 145 9.87 -7.14 2.74
C ALA A 145 11.05 -8.11 2.84
N PRO A 146 12.20 -7.67 3.37
CA PRO A 146 13.44 -8.44 3.39
C PRO A 146 13.34 -9.70 4.27
N PHE A 147 12.46 -9.67 5.28
CA PHE A 147 12.27 -10.78 6.21
C PHE A 147 10.84 -10.78 6.75
N ALA A 148 10.34 -11.98 7.08
CA ALA A 148 9.10 -12.15 7.83
C ALA A 148 9.37 -11.99 9.33
N LEU A 149 8.40 -11.48 10.08
CA LEU A 149 8.43 -11.37 11.55
C LEU A 149 7.98 -12.63 12.25
N GLY A 150 7.47 -13.57 11.48
CA GLY A 150 6.82 -14.76 11.97
C GLY A 150 5.95 -15.38 10.91
N THR A 151 5.27 -16.45 11.29
CA THR A 151 4.29 -17.13 10.46
C THR A 151 3.04 -17.44 11.28
N VAL A 152 1.91 -17.60 10.60
CA VAL A 152 0.69 -18.16 11.18
C VAL A 152 0.15 -19.29 10.30
N THR A 153 -0.19 -20.41 10.91
CA THR A 153 -0.99 -21.47 10.28
C THR A 153 -2.44 -21.35 10.71
N VAL A 154 -3.31 -21.06 9.75
CA VAL A 154 -4.75 -20.85 9.94
C VAL A 154 -5.48 -21.22 8.65
N ASP A 155 -6.75 -21.66 8.74
CA ASP A 155 -7.59 -22.03 7.60
C ASP A 155 -6.94 -23.07 6.64
N GLY A 156 -6.06 -23.92 7.17
CA GLY A 156 -5.35 -24.95 6.42
C GLY A 156 -4.16 -24.44 5.59
N ALA A 157 -3.68 -23.23 5.83
CA ALA A 157 -2.52 -22.65 5.13
C ALA A 157 -1.58 -21.92 6.08
N THR A 158 -0.32 -21.80 5.65
CA THR A 158 0.70 -20.99 6.34
C THR A 158 0.87 -19.65 5.64
N TYR A 159 0.89 -18.58 6.44
CA TYR A 159 1.09 -17.20 6.00
C TYR A 159 2.35 -16.65 6.67
N ASP A 160 3.17 -15.95 5.90
CA ASP A 160 4.25 -15.14 6.44
C ASP A 160 3.67 -13.80 6.93
N ILE A 161 4.15 -13.33 8.08
CA ILE A 161 3.73 -12.07 8.69
C ILE A 161 4.80 -11.02 8.41
N TYR A 162 4.41 -9.89 7.84
CA TYR A 162 5.33 -8.78 7.54
C TYR A 162 4.80 -7.45 8.06
N LYS A 163 5.74 -6.53 8.26
CA LYS A 163 5.48 -5.10 8.43
C LYS A 163 6.29 -4.34 7.39
N THR A 164 5.65 -3.36 6.74
CA THR A 164 6.33 -2.38 5.89
C THR A 164 5.91 -0.97 6.32
N THR A 165 6.65 0.05 5.92
CA THR A 165 6.31 1.46 6.17
C THR A 165 6.21 2.19 4.84
N ARG A 166 5.12 2.93 4.66
CA ARG A 166 4.88 3.80 3.52
C ARG A 166 5.18 5.23 3.96
N TYR A 167 6.15 5.87 3.30
CA TYR A 167 6.58 7.24 3.61
C TYR A 167 5.91 8.24 2.68
N GLU A 168 5.21 9.22 3.27
CA GLU A 168 4.51 10.29 2.55
C GLU A 168 3.63 9.76 1.39
N GLN A 169 2.80 8.76 1.68
CA GLN A 169 1.93 8.11 0.69
C GLN A 169 0.46 8.49 0.92
N PRO A 170 -0.39 8.41 -0.12
CA PRO A 170 -1.83 8.56 0.04
C PRO A 170 -2.40 7.57 1.06
N SER A 171 -3.28 8.06 1.94
CA SER A 171 -3.99 7.27 2.95
C SER A 171 -5.42 7.78 3.12
N ILE A 172 -6.20 7.13 3.99
CA ILE A 172 -7.54 7.58 4.40
C ILE A 172 -7.54 8.93 5.15
N ASP A 173 -6.36 9.42 5.56
CA ASP A 173 -6.15 10.71 6.24
C ASP A 173 -5.30 11.68 5.39
N GLY A 174 -5.23 11.48 4.08
CA GLY A 174 -4.39 12.27 3.16
C GLY A 174 -2.98 11.69 3.02
N THR A 175 -2.03 12.50 2.53
CA THR A 175 -0.62 12.09 2.44
C THR A 175 -0.03 11.97 3.84
N GLN A 176 0.38 10.76 4.23
CA GLN A 176 0.89 10.44 5.56
C GLN A 176 2.03 9.43 5.46
N THR A 177 2.83 9.36 6.52
CA THR A 177 3.69 8.20 6.78
C THR A 177 2.94 7.22 7.69
N PHE A 178 2.81 5.96 7.28
CA PHE A 178 2.04 4.94 7.99
C PHE A 178 2.61 3.54 7.79
N ASP A 179 2.29 2.64 8.72
CA ASP A 179 2.70 1.24 8.64
C ASP A 179 1.66 0.40 7.89
N GLN A 180 2.15 -0.64 7.23
CA GLN A 180 1.34 -1.68 6.59
C GLN A 180 1.60 -3.03 7.24
N TYR A 181 0.54 -3.74 7.62
CA TYR A 181 0.63 -5.10 8.17
C TYR A 181 0.14 -6.13 7.17
N TRP A 182 0.86 -7.25 7.09
CA TRP A 182 0.61 -8.26 6.08
C TRP A 182 0.57 -9.65 6.68
N SER A 183 -0.41 -10.44 6.27
CA SER A 183 -0.31 -11.90 6.23
C SER A 183 -0.33 -12.32 4.78
N VAL A 184 0.74 -12.96 4.29
CA VAL A 184 0.83 -13.42 2.90
C VAL A 184 0.97 -14.92 2.84
N ARG A 185 0.02 -15.60 2.20
CA ARG A 185 0.06 -17.05 2.07
C ARG A 185 1.37 -17.49 1.40
N GLN A 186 2.00 -18.55 1.89
CA GLN A 186 3.28 -19.03 1.32
C GLN A 186 3.09 -19.62 -0.08
N LEU A 187 1.94 -20.27 -0.29
CA LEU A 187 1.56 -20.88 -1.56
C LEU A 187 0.16 -20.41 -1.94
N LYS A 188 -0.06 -20.13 -3.23
CA LYS A 188 -1.41 -19.85 -3.74
C LYS A 188 -2.35 -21.03 -3.44
N PRO A 189 -3.63 -20.79 -3.16
CA PRO A 189 -4.62 -21.85 -2.98
C PRO A 189 -4.66 -22.82 -4.15
N GLN A 190 -5.02 -24.07 -3.87
CA GLN A 190 -5.43 -25.00 -4.91
C GLN A 190 -6.70 -24.47 -5.58
N ALA A 191 -6.69 -24.41 -6.91
CA ALA A 191 -7.77 -23.84 -7.70
C ALA A 191 -8.44 -24.91 -8.58
N GLU A 192 -9.75 -24.80 -8.78
CA GLU A 192 -10.44 -25.49 -9.87
C GLU A 192 -10.46 -24.57 -11.09
N GLY A 193 -9.46 -24.71 -11.97
CA GLY A 193 -9.21 -23.74 -13.03
C GLY A 193 -8.75 -22.41 -12.44
N THR A 194 -9.57 -21.37 -12.56
CA THR A 194 -9.32 -20.01 -12.05
C THR A 194 -10.11 -19.70 -10.78
N LYS A 195 -10.89 -20.67 -10.28
CA LYS A 195 -11.78 -20.49 -9.14
C LYS A 195 -11.10 -20.85 -7.83
N LEU A 196 -11.20 -19.92 -6.89
CA LEU A 196 -10.67 -19.98 -5.53
C LEU A 196 -11.83 -19.89 -4.54
N GLU A 197 -11.92 -20.82 -3.60
CA GLU A 197 -12.94 -20.81 -2.56
C GLU A 197 -12.29 -21.12 -1.20
N GLY A 198 -12.83 -20.54 -0.14
CA GLY A 198 -12.32 -20.75 1.20
C GLY A 198 -12.99 -19.88 2.25
N THR A 199 -12.41 -19.92 3.44
CA THR A 199 -12.73 -19.04 4.56
C THR A 199 -11.45 -18.33 4.97
N ILE A 200 -11.54 -17.02 5.23
CA ILE A 200 -10.48 -16.22 5.81
C ILE A 200 -10.92 -15.85 7.22
N SER A 201 -10.27 -16.41 8.23
CA SER A 201 -10.49 -16.15 9.65
C SER A 201 -9.76 -14.88 10.09
N ILE A 202 -10.28 -13.73 9.69
CA ILE A 202 -9.62 -12.41 9.83
C ILE A 202 -9.19 -12.12 11.27
N SER A 203 -10.04 -12.35 12.27
CA SER A 203 -9.67 -12.13 13.69
C SER A 203 -8.45 -12.93 14.11
N LYS A 204 -8.26 -14.14 13.57
CA LYS A 204 -7.10 -14.99 13.89
C LYS A 204 -5.79 -14.44 13.33
N HIS A 205 -5.83 -13.82 12.15
CA HIS A 205 -4.67 -13.09 11.62
C HIS A 205 -4.34 -11.88 12.50
N PHE A 206 -5.34 -11.13 12.95
CA PHE A 206 -5.14 -10.00 13.85
C PHE A 206 -4.54 -10.43 15.21
N ASP A 207 -4.97 -11.58 15.75
CA ASP A 207 -4.36 -12.18 16.94
C ASP A 207 -2.90 -12.60 16.69
N ALA A 208 -2.60 -13.17 15.51
CA ALA A 208 -1.24 -13.54 15.14
C ALA A 208 -0.31 -12.32 14.99
N TRP A 209 -0.80 -11.24 14.38
CA TRP A 209 -0.08 -9.97 14.29
C TRP A 209 0.25 -9.41 15.66
N LYS A 210 -0.72 -9.42 16.59
CA LYS A 210 -0.49 -9.01 17.98
C LYS A 210 0.61 -9.84 18.65
N LYS A 211 0.65 -11.16 18.42
CA LYS A 211 1.75 -12.04 18.92
C LYS A 211 3.12 -11.68 18.34
N CYS A 212 3.17 -11.09 17.15
CA CYS A 212 4.40 -10.53 16.53
C CYS A 212 4.65 -9.06 16.92
N GLY A 213 3.93 -8.50 17.90
CA GLY A 213 4.09 -7.10 18.33
C GLY A 213 3.45 -6.07 17.39
N LEU A 214 2.61 -6.50 16.45
CA LEU A 214 1.89 -5.64 15.52
C LEU A 214 0.45 -5.41 16.01
N GLU A 215 0.23 -4.32 16.75
CA GLU A 215 -1.10 -3.98 17.27
C GLU A 215 -1.89 -3.10 16.30
N LEU A 216 -3.13 -3.49 16.04
CA LEU A 216 -4.07 -2.72 15.24
C LEU A 216 -4.80 -1.65 16.08
N GLY A 217 -5.19 -0.57 15.43
CA GLY A 217 -6.01 0.48 16.03
C GLY A 217 -7.52 0.18 15.99
N LYS A 218 -8.32 1.24 16.05
CA LYS A 218 -9.77 1.17 15.88
C LYS A 218 -10.13 0.98 14.42
N MET A 219 -11.06 0.07 14.14
CA MET A 219 -11.35 -0.37 12.78
C MET A 219 -11.98 0.76 11.95
N TYR A 220 -11.48 0.93 10.72
CA TYR A 220 -12.07 1.81 9.71
C TYR A 220 -12.73 1.01 8.59
N GLU A 221 -12.12 -0.07 8.11
CA GLU A 221 -12.62 -0.85 6.97
C GLU A 221 -12.19 -2.30 7.07
N ILE A 222 -13.05 -3.24 6.68
CA ILE A 222 -12.73 -4.66 6.42
C ILE A 222 -13.42 -5.05 5.12
N ALA A 223 -12.68 -5.35 4.05
CA ALA A 223 -13.27 -5.70 2.76
C ALA A 223 -12.49 -6.77 1.99
N LEU A 224 -13.22 -7.66 1.31
CA LEU A 224 -12.63 -8.50 0.27
C LEU A 224 -12.32 -7.62 -0.94
N THR A 225 -11.08 -7.70 -1.41
CA THR A 225 -10.52 -6.75 -2.37
C THR A 225 -9.78 -7.48 -3.48
N ILE A 226 -9.98 -6.98 -4.69
CA ILE A 226 -9.15 -7.27 -5.87
C ILE A 226 -8.35 -6.00 -6.15
N GLU A 227 -7.03 -6.09 -6.07
CA GLU A 227 -6.12 -5.00 -6.40
C GLU A 227 -5.38 -5.35 -7.69
N GLY A 228 -5.33 -4.43 -8.64
CA GLY A 228 -4.50 -4.53 -9.84
C GLY A 228 -3.44 -3.45 -9.80
N TYR A 229 -2.21 -3.81 -10.15
CA TYR A 229 -1.10 -2.85 -10.19
C TYR A 229 -0.30 -3.04 -11.48
N GLN A 230 -0.22 -1.99 -12.31
CA GLN A 230 0.44 -1.98 -13.62
C GLN A 230 0.16 -3.23 -14.46
N SER A 231 -1.11 -3.59 -14.49
CA SER A 231 -1.54 -4.87 -15.02
C SER A 231 -2.89 -4.74 -15.70
N GLN A 232 -3.36 -5.87 -16.18
CA GLN A 232 -4.72 -6.04 -16.64
C GLN A 232 -5.28 -7.32 -16.06
N GLY A 233 -6.59 -7.51 -16.15
CA GLY A 233 -7.21 -8.74 -15.68
C GLY A 233 -8.67 -8.55 -15.37
N LYS A 234 -9.24 -9.61 -14.82
CA LYS A 234 -10.63 -9.62 -14.35
C LYS A 234 -10.80 -10.56 -13.18
N ALA A 235 -11.84 -10.28 -12.39
CA ALA A 235 -12.26 -11.17 -11.34
C ALA A 235 -13.78 -11.16 -11.19
N THR A 236 -14.36 -12.31 -10.85
CA THR A 236 -15.74 -12.42 -10.40
C THR A 236 -15.76 -12.95 -8.97
N VAL A 237 -16.13 -12.10 -8.02
CA VAL A 237 -16.38 -12.47 -6.63
C VAL A 237 -17.83 -12.95 -6.54
N TYR A 238 -18.04 -14.24 -6.76
CA TYR A 238 -19.37 -14.85 -6.76
C TYR A 238 -19.85 -15.28 -5.36
N LYS A 239 -18.97 -15.24 -4.35
CA LYS A 239 -19.33 -15.36 -2.93
C LYS A 239 -18.41 -14.47 -2.09
N ASN A 240 -19.01 -13.70 -1.19
CA ASN A 240 -18.32 -12.84 -0.21
C ASN A 240 -19.24 -12.63 0.99
N ASP A 241 -19.21 -13.60 1.92
CA ASP A 241 -20.05 -13.60 3.11
C ASP A 241 -19.22 -13.13 4.31
N LEU A 242 -19.17 -11.81 4.51
CA LEU A 242 -18.56 -11.18 5.67
C LEU A 242 -19.43 -11.39 6.91
N LYS A 243 -18.84 -12.02 7.92
CA LYS A 243 -19.45 -12.25 9.24
C LYS A 243 -18.70 -11.45 10.28
N VAL A 244 -19.42 -10.61 11.01
CA VAL A 244 -18.89 -9.78 12.10
C VAL A 244 -19.85 -9.88 13.28
N GLY A 245 -19.31 -10.16 14.46
CA GLY A 245 -20.07 -10.23 15.70
C GLY A 245 -19.84 -11.54 16.46
N GLY A 246 -20.77 -11.84 17.36
CA GLY A 246 -20.60 -12.95 18.31
C GLY A 246 -19.61 -12.62 19.43
N THR A 247 -19.35 -13.60 20.28
CA THR A 247 -18.34 -13.46 21.36
C THR A 247 -16.95 -13.59 20.76
N TYR A 248 -16.13 -12.54 20.89
CA TYR A 248 -14.71 -12.64 20.60
C TYR A 248 -13.99 -13.44 21.70
N SER A 249 -13.10 -14.32 21.26
CA SER A 249 -12.09 -14.97 22.08
C SER A 249 -10.80 -15.01 21.28
N GLU A 250 -9.70 -14.59 21.92
CA GLU A 250 -8.38 -14.68 21.31
C GLU A 250 -8.09 -16.13 20.87
N ALA A 251 -7.56 -16.29 19.66
CA ALA A 251 -7.40 -17.60 19.02
C ALA A 251 -6.38 -18.49 19.74
N ASP A 252 -6.85 -19.65 20.17
CA ASP A 252 -6.06 -20.74 20.77
C ASP A 252 -5.83 -21.92 19.80
N ASP A 253 -6.46 -21.88 18.63
CA ASP A 253 -6.44 -22.92 17.59
C ASP A 253 -5.62 -22.51 16.35
N ILE A 254 -4.64 -21.64 16.53
CA ILE A 254 -3.66 -21.24 15.51
C ILE A 254 -2.24 -21.52 15.96
N GLU A 255 -1.38 -21.88 15.01
CA GLU A 255 0.05 -22.01 15.25
C GLU A 255 0.74 -20.73 14.79
N VAL A 256 1.38 -20.01 15.71
CA VAL A 256 2.13 -18.79 15.40
C VAL A 256 3.60 -19.01 15.74
N THR A 257 4.47 -18.79 14.77
CA THR A 257 5.92 -18.69 14.98
C THR A 257 6.29 -17.21 15.02
N VAL A 258 7.10 -16.81 15.99
CA VAL A 258 7.60 -15.44 16.13
C VAL A 258 9.11 -15.45 15.90
N ASP A 259 9.60 -14.59 15.00
CA ASP A 259 11.02 -14.35 14.81
C ASP A 259 11.44 -13.11 15.61
N GLU A 260 11.90 -13.35 16.85
CA GLU A 260 12.32 -12.29 17.76
C GLU A 260 13.48 -11.45 17.19
N LYS A 261 14.36 -12.04 16.37
CA LYS A 261 15.48 -11.32 15.76
C LYS A 261 14.99 -10.39 14.65
N ALA A 262 14.04 -10.85 13.85
CA ALA A 262 13.41 -10.01 12.83
C ALA A 262 12.65 -8.83 13.47
N ILE A 263 11.96 -9.07 14.59
CA ILE A 263 11.29 -8.00 15.35
C ILE A 263 12.31 -7.02 15.95
N GLU A 264 13.42 -7.49 16.50
CA GLU A 264 14.50 -6.63 16.99
C GLU A 264 15.10 -5.77 15.85
N LYS A 265 15.29 -6.36 14.66
CA LYS A 265 15.74 -5.62 13.46
C LYS A 265 14.76 -4.49 13.09
N LEU A 266 13.45 -4.70 13.17
CA LEU A 266 12.46 -3.62 12.97
C LEU A 266 12.51 -2.53 14.06
N GLY A 267 12.75 -2.91 15.32
CA GLY A 267 12.84 -1.95 16.41
C GLY A 267 14.01 -0.97 16.26
N ASN A 268 15.04 -1.38 15.52
CA ASN A 268 16.24 -0.60 15.25
C ASN A 268 16.19 0.18 13.93
N THR A 269 15.16 0.01 13.09
CA THR A 269 14.95 0.87 11.91
C THR A 269 14.34 2.20 12.36
N ASP A 270 15.03 3.31 12.08
CA ASP A 270 14.56 4.66 12.41
C ASP A 270 13.26 4.97 11.64
N THR A 271 12.14 5.01 12.38
CA THR A 271 10.80 5.32 11.86
C THR A 271 10.47 6.81 11.95
N SER A 272 11.44 7.65 12.35
CA SER A 272 11.26 9.09 12.33
C SER A 272 11.11 9.61 10.90
N ALA A 273 10.36 10.69 10.73
CA ALA A 273 10.23 11.34 9.43
C ALA A 273 11.64 11.64 8.88
N PRO A 274 11.90 11.38 7.59
CA PRO A 274 13.23 11.53 7.01
C PRO A 274 13.77 12.94 7.25
N THR A 275 14.95 13.05 7.86
CA THR A 275 15.62 14.33 8.08
C THR A 275 16.59 14.65 6.96
N ALA A 276 16.65 15.92 6.56
CA ALA A 276 17.59 16.37 5.52
C ALA A 276 19.05 16.29 6.01
N ALA A 277 19.90 15.62 5.25
CA ALA A 277 21.30 15.38 5.57
C ALA A 277 22.22 16.50 5.05
N GLY A 278 23.26 16.84 5.81
CA GLY A 278 24.39 17.64 5.32
C GLY A 278 25.36 16.77 4.52
N PHE A 279 26.66 17.06 4.54
CA PHE A 279 27.67 16.18 3.93
C PHE A 279 27.72 14.80 4.61
N PHE A 280 27.93 13.76 3.81
CA PHE A 280 27.96 12.37 4.28
C PHE A 280 28.85 11.46 3.43
N GLU A 281 29.29 10.38 4.07
CA GLU A 281 29.86 9.18 3.47
C GLU A 281 29.12 7.98 4.10
N ILE A 282 28.35 7.25 3.30
CA ILE A 282 27.40 6.23 3.76
C ILE A 282 27.75 4.90 3.08
N GLY A 283 28.14 3.92 3.88
CA GLY A 283 28.34 2.52 3.46
C GLY A 283 27.27 1.54 4.01
N PHE A 284 26.20 2.06 4.62
CA PHE A 284 25.08 1.27 5.17
C PHE A 284 25.43 0.27 6.29
N GLU A 285 26.56 0.47 6.97
CA GLU A 285 26.99 -0.35 8.11
C GLU A 285 26.18 -0.07 9.41
N GLU A 286 25.35 0.96 9.39
CA GLU A 286 24.51 1.39 10.51
C GLU A 286 23.06 1.63 10.04
N GLY A 287 22.45 0.60 9.45
CA GLY A 287 21.08 0.70 8.95
C GLY A 287 21.00 1.43 7.60
N THR A 288 19.85 2.05 7.32
CA THR A 288 19.66 2.78 6.05
C THR A 288 20.26 4.19 6.05
N GLN A 289 20.76 4.67 7.20
CA GLN A 289 21.46 5.95 7.35
C GLN A 289 20.76 7.15 6.68
N GLY A 290 19.43 7.23 6.81
CA GLY A 290 18.60 8.31 6.26
C GLY A 290 18.08 8.09 4.83
N TRP A 291 18.49 7.01 4.16
CA TRP A 291 17.91 6.59 2.90
C TRP A 291 16.54 5.94 3.12
N ILE A 292 15.58 6.37 2.31
CA ILE A 292 14.19 5.92 2.35
C ILE A 292 13.73 5.41 0.98
N PRO A 293 12.66 4.60 0.91
CA PRO A 293 12.10 4.19 -0.35
C PRO A 293 11.58 5.37 -1.16
N ARG A 294 11.78 5.30 -2.47
CA ARG A 294 11.26 6.26 -3.45
C ARG A 294 10.20 5.59 -4.33
N GLY A 295 9.01 6.19 -4.34
CA GLY A 295 7.87 5.69 -5.12
C GLY A 295 7.28 4.40 -4.53
N GLY A 296 7.11 3.40 -5.38
CA GLY A 296 6.59 2.08 -4.98
C GLY A 296 7.63 1.13 -4.36
N SER A 297 8.91 1.51 -4.31
CA SER A 297 9.98 0.62 -3.83
C SER A 297 9.94 0.37 -2.33
N MET A 298 10.83 -0.52 -1.91
CA MET A 298 11.24 -0.76 -0.53
C MET A 298 12.74 -0.61 -0.41
N VAL A 299 13.22 -0.28 0.79
CA VAL A 299 14.65 -0.25 1.11
C VAL A 299 14.91 -1.02 2.39
N SER A 300 16.04 -1.72 2.41
CA SER A 300 16.51 -2.48 3.57
C SER A 300 18.02 -2.63 3.51
N VAL A 301 18.63 -3.04 4.62
CA VAL A 301 20.06 -3.40 4.61
C VAL A 301 20.21 -4.85 4.15
N ASP A 302 21.11 -5.07 3.21
CA ASP A 302 21.55 -6.38 2.78
C ASP A 302 22.93 -6.71 3.35
N GLU A 303 23.10 -7.93 3.85
CA GLU A 303 24.33 -8.41 4.49
C GLU A 303 25.11 -9.40 3.59
N GLU A 304 24.61 -9.67 2.38
CA GLU A 304 25.19 -10.65 1.44
C GLU A 304 25.99 -9.99 0.32
N ASN A 305 25.57 -8.80 -0.10
CA ASN A 305 26.09 -8.06 -1.23
C ASN A 305 26.57 -6.70 -0.74
N ALA A 306 27.88 -6.50 -0.65
CA ALA A 306 28.47 -5.22 -0.29
C ALA A 306 29.57 -4.89 -1.31
N ALA A 307 29.70 -3.61 -1.66
CA ALA A 307 30.80 -3.14 -2.50
C ALA A 307 32.05 -2.94 -1.66
N GLU A 308 31.89 -2.37 -0.46
CA GLU A 308 32.88 -2.32 0.62
C GLU A 308 32.21 -2.71 1.94
N GLY A 309 32.99 -2.88 3.02
CA GLY A 309 32.39 -3.26 4.30
C GLY A 309 31.69 -4.63 4.30
N LYS A 310 30.53 -4.69 4.94
CA LYS A 310 29.70 -5.91 5.12
C LYS A 310 28.25 -5.71 4.68
N GLN A 311 27.81 -4.47 4.51
CA GLN A 311 26.41 -4.16 4.29
C GLN A 311 26.25 -3.26 3.06
N SER A 312 25.09 -3.32 2.42
CA SER A 312 24.67 -2.31 1.44
C SER A 312 23.17 -2.04 1.57
N LEU A 313 22.69 -1.00 0.90
CA LEU A 313 21.26 -0.75 0.78
C LEU A 313 20.68 -1.57 -0.36
N PHE A 314 19.75 -2.47 -0.06
CA PHE A 314 18.96 -3.19 -1.05
C PHE A 314 17.66 -2.46 -1.34
N VAL A 315 17.44 -2.18 -2.63
CA VAL A 315 16.25 -1.53 -3.16
C VAL A 315 15.44 -2.55 -3.94
N SER A 316 14.22 -2.80 -3.47
CA SER A 316 13.36 -3.85 -4.00
C SER A 316 11.92 -3.37 -4.22
N GLY A 317 11.06 -4.27 -4.70
CA GLY A 317 9.63 -3.99 -4.89
C GLY A 317 9.42 -2.86 -5.90
N ARG A 318 10.37 -2.66 -6.81
CA ARG A 318 10.33 -1.57 -7.78
C ARG A 318 9.27 -1.86 -8.83
N THR A 319 8.46 -0.85 -9.06
CA THR A 319 7.32 -0.92 -9.96
C THR A 319 7.39 0.08 -11.09
N ASP A 320 8.23 1.10 -11.00
CA ASP A 320 8.52 1.96 -12.14
C ASP A 320 10.04 2.15 -12.21
N TYR A 321 10.54 2.50 -13.39
CA TYR A 321 11.96 2.73 -13.63
C TYR A 321 12.50 3.81 -12.68
N TRP A 322 11.70 4.84 -12.39
CA TRP A 322 12.11 5.90 -11.46
C TRP A 322 12.01 5.54 -9.97
N ASN A 323 11.38 4.41 -9.62
CA ASN A 323 11.38 3.94 -8.24
C ASN A 323 12.80 3.58 -7.82
N GLY A 324 13.13 3.82 -6.56
CA GLY A 324 14.51 3.74 -6.11
C GLY A 324 14.67 3.91 -4.62
N ALA A 325 15.81 4.45 -4.21
CA ALA A 325 16.02 4.94 -2.86
C ALA A 325 16.42 6.42 -2.93
N THR A 326 15.98 7.21 -1.95
CA THR A 326 16.23 8.65 -1.89
C THR A 326 16.71 9.08 -0.52
N ILE A 327 17.49 10.15 -0.47
CA ILE A 327 17.87 10.86 0.74
C ILE A 327 17.61 12.36 0.55
N LEU A 328 17.04 13.01 1.57
CA LEU A 328 16.80 14.45 1.57
C LEU A 328 18.10 15.19 1.84
N LEU A 329 18.36 16.27 1.10
CA LEU A 329 19.57 17.08 1.26
C LEU A 329 19.25 18.41 1.96
N SER A 330 20.07 18.77 2.95
CA SER A 330 19.87 19.94 3.78
C SER A 330 20.17 21.24 3.02
N ALA A 331 19.16 22.11 2.94
CA ALA A 331 19.30 23.44 2.38
C ALA A 331 20.29 24.32 3.15
N ASP A 332 20.68 23.96 4.38
CA ASP A 332 21.73 24.66 5.13
C ASP A 332 23.13 24.35 4.59
N THR A 333 23.33 23.16 4.02
CA THR A 333 24.62 22.69 3.49
C THR A 333 24.72 22.90 1.99
N TYR A 334 23.71 22.50 1.24
CA TYR A 334 23.71 22.51 -0.22
C TYR A 334 23.01 23.76 -0.75
N LYS A 335 23.75 24.59 -1.46
CA LYS A 335 23.28 25.88 -1.98
C LYS A 335 23.10 25.84 -3.50
N PRO A 336 21.98 26.37 -4.03
CA PRO A 336 21.82 26.60 -5.46
C PRO A 336 22.95 27.43 -6.05
N GLY A 337 23.38 27.08 -7.25
CA GLY A 337 24.49 27.73 -7.96
C GLY A 337 25.89 27.26 -7.51
N GLU A 338 25.99 26.45 -6.45
CA GLU A 338 27.25 25.89 -5.97
C GLU A 338 27.47 24.46 -6.49
N ALA A 339 28.74 24.05 -6.54
CA ALA A 339 29.15 22.74 -7.04
C ALA A 339 29.61 21.83 -5.90
N TYR A 340 29.14 20.57 -5.94
CA TYR A 340 29.41 19.54 -4.95
C TYR A 340 29.78 18.22 -5.61
N LYS A 341 30.42 17.32 -4.85
CA LYS A 341 30.69 15.95 -5.26
C LYS A 341 29.53 15.06 -4.84
N PHE A 342 29.00 14.29 -5.79
CA PHE A 342 28.05 13.21 -5.52
C PHE A 342 28.52 11.92 -6.18
N SER A 343 28.54 10.83 -5.43
CA SER A 343 28.82 9.49 -5.97
C SER A 343 28.04 8.40 -5.26
N ALA A 344 27.78 7.30 -5.95
CA ALA A 344 27.23 6.07 -5.38
C ALA A 344 27.79 4.85 -6.11
N LYS A 345 28.14 3.78 -5.39
CA LYS A 345 28.31 2.46 -6.01
C LYS A 345 26.95 1.79 -6.14
N VAL A 346 26.69 1.20 -7.31
CA VAL A 346 25.42 0.56 -7.63
C VAL A 346 25.63 -0.76 -8.33
N MET A 347 24.87 -1.78 -7.97
CA MET A 347 24.90 -3.11 -8.60
C MET A 347 23.48 -3.65 -8.78
N GLN A 348 23.22 -4.31 -9.92
CA GLN A 348 21.91 -4.88 -10.24
C GLN A 348 22.08 -6.34 -10.69
N ASN A 349 21.08 -7.19 -10.43
CA ASN A 349 21.16 -8.64 -10.69
C ASN A 349 20.06 -9.17 -11.62
N SER A 350 19.72 -8.41 -12.66
CA SER A 350 18.63 -8.73 -13.59
C SER A 350 18.92 -9.88 -14.57
N GLY A 351 20.16 -10.38 -14.65
CA GLY A 351 20.61 -11.34 -15.65
C GLY A 351 20.89 -10.73 -17.04
N LYS A 352 20.71 -9.41 -17.19
CA LYS A 352 21.01 -8.63 -18.40
C LYS A 352 21.64 -7.29 -18.03
N ASP A 353 22.11 -6.56 -19.02
CA ASP A 353 22.57 -5.18 -18.81
C ASP A 353 21.35 -4.27 -18.55
N ALA A 354 21.52 -3.33 -17.62
CA ALA A 354 20.54 -2.33 -17.27
C ALA A 354 21.25 -1.00 -17.01
N THR A 355 20.60 0.11 -17.32
CA THR A 355 21.17 1.44 -17.10
C THR A 355 20.76 1.95 -15.72
N MET A 356 21.75 2.37 -14.93
CA MET A 356 21.55 2.97 -13.61
C MET A 356 21.87 4.45 -13.65
N LYS A 357 21.17 5.22 -12.81
CA LYS A 357 21.25 6.67 -12.80
C LYS A 357 21.22 7.22 -11.37
N LEU A 358 22.05 8.23 -11.14
CA LEU A 358 22.04 9.07 -9.95
C LEU A 358 21.42 10.40 -10.35
N THR A 359 20.36 10.80 -9.65
CA THR A 359 19.51 11.94 -10.04
C THR A 359 19.33 12.90 -8.88
N MET A 360 19.36 14.20 -9.19
CA MET A 360 18.93 15.28 -8.30
C MET A 360 17.47 15.60 -8.58
N GLN A 361 16.60 15.43 -7.60
CA GLN A 361 15.27 16.04 -7.59
C GLN A 361 15.34 17.38 -6.86
N TYR A 362 14.63 18.38 -7.38
CA TYR A 362 14.46 19.67 -6.73
C TYR A 362 13.16 20.36 -7.18
N GLU A 363 12.71 21.33 -6.39
CA GLU A 363 11.61 22.22 -6.73
C GLU A 363 12.18 23.50 -7.35
N ASN A 364 11.67 23.89 -8.53
CA ASN A 364 11.93 25.18 -9.17
C ASN A 364 10.84 25.45 -10.22
N ASP A 365 9.82 26.23 -9.85
CA ASP A 365 8.59 26.40 -10.63
C ASP A 365 7.99 25.04 -11.04
N GLY A 366 7.80 24.16 -10.06
CA GLY A 366 7.43 22.77 -10.23
C GLY A 366 8.61 21.82 -10.00
N GLU A 367 8.27 20.55 -9.85
CA GLU A 367 9.25 19.49 -9.65
C GLU A 367 10.15 19.31 -10.88
N LYS A 368 11.45 19.20 -10.64
CA LYS A 368 12.51 19.01 -11.64
C LYS A 368 13.38 17.82 -11.27
N TYR A 369 13.99 17.27 -12.32
CA TYR A 369 14.84 16.09 -12.26
C TYR A 369 16.05 16.33 -13.14
N ASP A 370 17.24 16.27 -12.55
CA ASP A 370 18.48 16.49 -13.27
C ASP A 370 19.48 15.36 -13.07
N GLU A 371 20.13 14.98 -14.15
CA GLU A 371 21.06 13.86 -14.17
C GLU A 371 22.40 14.26 -13.56
N ILE A 372 22.78 13.57 -12.48
CA ILE A 372 24.11 13.71 -11.91
C ILE A 372 25.08 12.80 -12.67
N ALA A 373 24.71 11.53 -12.81
CA ALA A 373 25.48 10.51 -13.52
C ALA A 373 24.58 9.39 -14.06
N LEU A 374 24.94 8.81 -15.20
CA LEU A 374 24.24 7.70 -15.83
C LEU A 374 25.23 6.74 -16.48
N LEU A 375 25.13 5.44 -16.16
CA LEU A 375 26.01 4.41 -16.70
C LEU A 375 25.27 3.08 -16.92
N PRO A 376 25.63 2.31 -17.97
CA PRO A 376 25.20 0.92 -18.09
C PRO A 376 25.90 0.06 -17.03
N ALA A 377 25.11 -0.76 -16.33
CA ALA A 377 25.56 -1.75 -15.36
C ALA A 377 25.30 -3.15 -15.90
N LYS A 378 26.33 -4.00 -15.89
CA LYS A 378 26.17 -5.43 -16.14
C LYS A 378 25.56 -6.11 -14.93
N SER A 379 24.84 -7.20 -15.16
CA SER A 379 24.29 -8.00 -14.07
C SER A 379 25.41 -8.53 -13.17
N GLY A 380 25.32 -8.27 -11.86
CA GLY A 380 26.27 -8.72 -10.85
C GLY A 380 27.57 -7.95 -10.76
N GLU A 381 27.70 -6.83 -11.47
CA GLU A 381 28.89 -5.98 -11.41
C GLU A 381 28.56 -4.64 -10.72
N TRP A 382 29.40 -4.24 -9.76
CA TRP A 382 29.35 -2.91 -9.17
C TRP A 382 29.91 -1.87 -10.14
N ILE A 383 29.16 -0.80 -10.34
CA ILE A 383 29.60 0.40 -11.05
C ILE A 383 29.62 1.59 -10.08
N THR A 384 30.33 2.66 -10.44
CA THR A 384 30.33 3.92 -9.68
C THR A 384 29.70 5.01 -10.53
N LEU A 385 28.55 5.50 -10.08
CA LEU A 385 27.91 6.69 -10.61
C LEU A 385 28.51 7.89 -9.89
N GLU A 386 29.12 8.83 -10.60
CA GLU A 386 29.82 9.96 -9.98
C GLU A 386 29.74 11.23 -10.82
N ASN A 387 29.59 12.35 -10.13
CA ASN A 387 29.94 13.67 -10.64
C ASN A 387 30.72 14.44 -9.56
N PRO A 388 32.02 14.72 -9.78
CA PRO A 388 32.87 15.37 -8.77
C PRO A 388 32.58 16.86 -8.57
N ALA A 389 31.79 17.47 -9.45
CA ALA A 389 31.49 18.91 -9.43
C ALA A 389 30.11 19.21 -10.03
N TYR A 390 29.08 18.52 -9.56
CA TYR A 390 27.69 18.77 -9.96
C TYR A 390 27.24 20.12 -9.42
N VAL A 391 26.82 21.03 -10.31
CA VAL A 391 26.29 22.35 -9.95
C VAL A 391 24.80 22.21 -9.67
N ILE A 392 24.38 22.51 -8.45
CA ILE A 392 22.95 22.53 -8.11
C ILE A 392 22.30 23.68 -8.88
N PRO A 393 21.19 23.45 -9.62
CA PRO A 393 20.55 24.49 -10.43
C PRO A 393 20.15 25.72 -9.61
N ASP A 394 20.30 26.91 -10.20
CA ASP A 394 19.91 28.17 -9.56
C ASP A 394 18.43 28.16 -9.15
N GLY A 395 18.15 28.60 -7.92
CA GLY A 395 16.80 28.64 -7.36
C GLY A 395 16.22 27.29 -6.94
N ALA A 396 17.01 26.21 -6.95
CA ALA A 396 16.55 24.89 -6.51
C ALA A 396 16.26 24.84 -5.00
N GLU A 397 15.10 24.29 -4.63
CA GLU A 397 14.70 24.03 -3.25
C GLU A 397 14.30 22.55 -3.06
N ASN A 398 14.11 22.10 -1.82
CA ASN A 398 13.63 20.74 -1.48
C ASN A 398 14.44 19.62 -2.18
N LEU A 399 15.76 19.71 -2.07
CA LEU A 399 16.72 18.85 -2.75
C LEU A 399 16.61 17.40 -2.26
N GLN A 400 16.62 16.46 -3.20
CA GLN A 400 16.75 15.03 -2.92
C GLN A 400 17.73 14.36 -3.87
N LEU A 401 18.61 13.54 -3.33
CA LEU A 401 19.48 12.67 -4.10
C LEU A 401 18.84 11.28 -4.16
N TYR A 402 18.71 10.71 -5.36
CA TYR A 402 18.15 9.37 -5.48
C TYR A 402 18.81 8.55 -6.59
N VAL A 403 18.75 7.23 -6.40
CA VAL A 403 19.28 6.22 -7.35
C VAL A 403 18.10 5.52 -8.02
N GLU A 404 18.14 5.40 -9.34
CA GLU A 404 17.09 4.78 -10.16
C GLU A 404 17.70 3.97 -11.32
N SER A 405 16.85 3.25 -12.07
CA SER A 405 17.22 2.64 -13.35
C SER A 405 16.36 3.26 -14.45
N THR A 406 16.86 3.38 -15.68
CA THR A 406 16.07 3.98 -16.77
C THR A 406 15.34 2.97 -17.65
N ASP A 407 15.67 1.69 -17.52
CA ASP A 407 15.23 0.65 -18.47
C ASP A 407 14.99 -0.73 -17.82
N SER A 408 15.09 -0.84 -16.49
CA SER A 408 14.92 -2.08 -15.76
C SER A 408 14.16 -1.89 -14.45
N LEU A 409 13.20 -2.80 -14.19
CA LEU A 409 12.51 -2.93 -12.90
C LEU A 409 13.23 -3.88 -11.94
N THR A 410 14.46 -4.27 -12.25
CA THR A 410 15.24 -5.13 -11.35
C THR A 410 15.47 -4.46 -10.00
N ASP A 411 15.50 -5.27 -8.96
CA ASP A 411 16.04 -4.86 -7.68
C ASP A 411 17.55 -4.59 -7.84
N PHE A 412 18.07 -3.67 -7.02
CA PHE A 412 19.46 -3.25 -7.06
C PHE A 412 20.00 -2.91 -5.68
N TYR A 413 21.32 -2.83 -5.57
CA TYR A 413 22.06 -2.54 -4.35
C TYR A 413 22.77 -1.20 -4.51
N VAL A 414 22.83 -0.42 -3.44
CA VAL A 414 23.53 0.86 -3.36
C VAL A 414 24.50 0.82 -2.20
N ASP A 415 25.71 1.29 -2.41
CA ASP A 415 26.77 1.32 -1.40
C ASP A 415 27.70 2.51 -1.63
N GLU A 416 28.55 2.83 -0.66
CA GLU A 416 29.59 3.86 -0.75
C GLU A 416 29.09 5.18 -1.34
N VAL A 417 28.01 5.73 -0.75
CA VAL A 417 27.39 6.97 -1.20
C VAL A 417 28.06 8.16 -0.56
N VAL A 418 28.50 9.10 -1.38
CA VAL A 418 29.21 10.30 -0.94
C VAL A 418 28.46 11.53 -1.42
N ALA A 419 28.28 12.48 -0.50
CA ALA A 419 27.91 13.84 -0.81
C ALA A 419 28.83 14.79 -0.04
N ALA A 420 29.71 15.50 -0.74
CA ALA A 420 30.79 16.29 -0.13
C ALA A 420 30.99 17.64 -0.83
N GLU A 421 31.77 18.52 -0.21
CA GLU A 421 32.33 19.66 -0.94
C GLU A 421 33.09 19.17 -2.18
N LYS A 422 33.07 19.94 -3.27
CA LYS A 422 33.89 19.64 -4.44
C LYS A 422 35.36 19.56 -4.02
N GLU A 423 36.10 18.60 -4.56
CA GLU A 423 37.54 18.55 -4.33
C GLU A 423 38.19 19.81 -4.91
N ALA A 424 39.08 20.45 -4.15
CA ALA A 424 39.90 21.55 -4.64
C ALA A 424 40.91 20.99 -5.64
N GLY A 425 40.69 21.26 -6.93
CA GLY A 425 41.55 20.82 -8.03
C GLY A 425 42.94 21.43 -8.05
#